data_AF-A0A8J8JWL5-F1
#
_entry.id   AF-A0A8J8JWL5-F1
#
_cell.length_a   1.000
_cell.length_b   1.000
_cell.length_c   1.000
_cell.angle_alpha   90.00
_cell.angle_beta   90.00
_cell.angle_gamma   90.00
#
_symmetry.space_group_name_H-M   'P 1'
#
loop_
_entity.id
_entity.type
_entity.pdbx_description
1 polymer ?
#
loop_
_entity_poly.entity_id
_entity_poly.type
_entity_poly.pdbx_seq_one_letter_code
_entity_poly.pdbx_strand_id
1 'polypeptide(L)' 'GDTFWDIARQFDVRSQDIAQWNNISLNKTLQPGQKLIIKEG' A
#
# COMPACT_ATOMS: atom_id res chain seq x y z
N GLY A 1 6.78 4.61 10.94
CA GLY A 1 6.28 5.79 10.18
C GLY A 1 5.97 5.30 8.81
N ASP A 2 5.12 4.29 8.77
CA ASP A 2 5.26 3.24 7.78
C ASP A 2 4.35 3.58 6.62
N THR A 3 4.96 3.72 5.46
CA THR A 3 4.27 4.18 4.27
C THR A 3 3.87 2.99 3.40
N PHE A 4 3.16 3.26 2.31
CA PHE A 4 2.96 2.28 1.24
C PHE A 4 4.26 1.60 0.80
N TRP A 5 5.40 2.25 1.01
CA TRP A 5 6.71 1.72 0.65
C TRP A 5 7.11 0.52 1.51
N ASP A 6 6.84 0.57 2.82
CA ASP A 6 7.19 -0.51 3.75
C ASP A 6 6.33 -1.75 3.49
N ILE A 7 5.04 -1.55 3.21
CA ILE A 7 4.11 -2.62 2.84
C ILE A 7 4.46 -3.19 1.46
N ALA A 8 4.68 -2.32 0.47
CA ALA A 8 5.12 -2.73 -0.87
C ALA A 8 6.37 -3.61 -0.80
N ARG A 9 7.36 -3.21 -0.01
CA ARG A 9 8.60 -3.97 0.20
C ARG A 9 8.36 -5.30 0.90
N GLN A 10 7.46 -5.36 1.87
CA GLN A 10 7.17 -6.57 2.62
C GLN A 10 6.46 -7.64 1.78
N PHE A 11 5.58 -7.21 0.87
CA PHE A 11 4.77 -8.09 0.03
C PHE A 11 5.34 -8.23 -1.40
N ASP A 12 6.54 -7.69 -1.66
CA ASP A 12 7.19 -7.65 -2.99
C ASP A 12 6.28 -7.14 -4.12
N VAL A 13 5.35 -6.24 -3.80
CA VAL A 13 4.45 -5.58 -4.76
C VAL A 13 4.84 -4.12 -4.92
N ARG A 14 4.46 -3.49 -6.02
CA ARG A 14 4.76 -2.06 -6.19
C ARG A 14 3.76 -1.23 -5.40
N SER A 15 4.24 -0.16 -4.76
CA SER A 15 3.37 0.79 -4.06
C SER A 15 2.27 1.37 -4.95
N GLN A 16 2.58 1.55 -6.24
CA GLN A 16 1.63 1.97 -7.28
C GLN A 16 0.48 0.97 -7.48
N ASP A 17 0.77 -0.32 -7.44
CA ASP A 17 -0.25 -1.36 -7.62
C ASP A 17 -1.17 -1.40 -6.39
N ILE A 18 -0.61 -1.31 -5.18
CA ILE A 18 -1.38 -1.17 -3.93
C ILE A 18 -2.29 0.06 -3.98
N ALA A 19 -1.74 1.19 -4.40
CA ALA A 19 -2.48 2.45 -4.55
C ALA A 19 -3.64 2.30 -5.55
N GLN A 20 -3.43 1.61 -6.67
CA GLN A 20 -4.47 1.34 -7.65
C GLN A 20 -5.55 0.40 -7.12
N TRP A 21 -5.17 -0.72 -6.50
CA TRP A 21 -6.14 -1.70 -5.98
C TRP A 21 -7.05 -1.13 -4.90
N ASN A 22 -6.52 -0.19 -4.12
CA ASN A 22 -7.26 0.43 -3.03
C ASN A 22 -7.82 1.82 -3.39
N ASN A 23 -7.60 2.29 -4.61
CA ASN A 23 -7.97 3.61 -5.10
C ASN A 23 -7.53 4.75 -4.15
N ILE A 24 -6.28 4.70 -3.70
CA ILE A 24 -5.68 5.65 -2.76
C ILE A 24 -4.46 6.30 -3.39
N SER A 25 -4.27 7.59 -3.12
CA SER A 25 -3.10 8.31 -3.59
C SER A 25 -1.84 7.84 -2.86
N LEU A 26 -0.74 7.67 -3.61
CA LEU A 26 0.58 7.31 -3.06
C LEU A 26 1.10 8.30 -2.00
N ASN A 27 0.69 9.56 -2.11
CA ASN A 27 1.04 10.62 -1.17
C ASN A 27 0.20 10.61 0.12
N LYS A 28 -0.77 9.69 0.23
CA LYS A 28 -1.61 9.59 1.41
C LYS A 28 -0.86 8.83 2.49
N THR A 29 -0.71 9.43 3.66
CA THR A 29 -0.17 8.74 4.83
C THR A 29 -1.13 7.64 5.26
N LEU A 30 -0.61 6.42 5.39
CA LEU A 30 -1.36 5.29 5.92
C LEU A 30 -1.60 5.49 7.40
N GLN A 31 -2.85 5.30 7.82
CA GLN A 31 -3.20 5.36 9.24
C GLN A 31 -3.11 3.94 9.84
N PRO A 32 -2.56 3.80 11.05
CA PRO A 32 -2.61 2.55 11.79
C PRO A 32 -4.06 2.03 11.89
N GLY A 33 -4.28 0.77 11.51
CA GLY A 33 -5.61 0.15 11.48
C GLY A 33 -6.35 0.23 10.14
N GLN A 34 -5.79 0.93 9.14
CA GLN A 34 -6.33 0.93 7.79
C GLN A 34 -6.11 -0.43 7.11
N LYS A 35 -7.19 -1.05 6.64
CA LYS A 35 -7.11 -2.29 5.85
C LYS A 35 -6.76 -1.95 4.40
N LEU A 36 -5.74 -2.62 3.88
CA LEU A 36 -5.34 -2.52 2.47
C LEU A 36 -5.53 -3.87 1.80
N ILE A 37 -6.04 -3.83 0.58
CA ILE A 37 -6.17 -4.95 -0.33
C ILE A 37 -4.83 -5.09 -1.06
N ILE A 38 -4.10 -6.16 -0.77
CA ILE A 38 -2.92 -6.57 -1.54
C ILE A 38 -3.39 -7.73 -2.43
N LYS A 39 -3.28 -7.57 -3.75
CA LYS A 39 -3.45 -8.69 -4.69
C LYS A 39 -2.08 -9.21 -5.04
N GLU A 40 -1.59 -10.19 -4.29
CA GLU A 40 -0.49 -11.02 -4.78
C GLU A 40 -0.96 -11.70 -6.08
N GLY A 41 -0.13 -11.59 -7.12
CA GLY A 41 -0.35 -12.26 -8.40
C GLY A 41 0.05 -13.73 -8.33
#